data_AF-A0A841LA23-F1
#
_entry.id   AF-A0A841LA23-F1
#
_cell.length_a   1.000
_cell.length_b   1.000
_cell.length_c   1.000
_cell.angle_alpha   90.00
_cell.angle_beta   90.00
_cell.angle_gamma   90.00
#
_symmetry.space_group_name_H-M   'P 1'
#
loop_
_entity.id
_entity.type
_entity.pdbx_description
1 polymer ?
#
loop_
_entity_poly.entity_id
_entity_poly.type
_entity_poly.pdbx_seq_one_letter_code
_entity_poly.pdbx_strand_id
1 'polypeptide(L)'
;MNTLDLDPDLAIDLVEDVEREFDFTFTREEAERCWTVGDIYAVIVNHEPAEEVQIGKCGSAMTFYKIRGALDPDRTKGLTPGTALVTHGKPNKLFKMLKQETGFRLPDTKLTSLGMAGGYLLSVGFLIGIVALLNGYWEASGIAFVVGVLGVALGWTDPGRLPIGVATVGDLVRRTAALNARLLQIEGGRSCGVWSILTALAAEHGSLQPDQITKATFLHRKSMKLASAA
;
A
#
# COMPACT_ATOMS: atom_id res chain seq x y z
N MET A 1 -12.36 18.33 -7.66
CA MET A 1 -10.89 18.19 -7.75
C MET A 1 -10.49 17.05 -6.83
N ASN A 2 -9.71 16.10 -7.32
CA ASN A 2 -9.30 14.92 -6.55
C ASN A 2 -7.96 15.22 -5.85
N THR A 3 -7.82 14.76 -4.62
CA THR A 3 -6.57 14.82 -3.85
C THR A 3 -6.30 13.45 -3.24
N LEU A 4 -5.03 13.06 -3.15
CA LEU A 4 -4.62 11.86 -2.43
C LEU A 4 -4.80 12.01 -0.90
N ASP A 5 -4.93 13.26 -0.42
CA ASP A 5 -5.05 13.64 0.99
C ASP A 5 -3.87 13.13 1.83
N LEU A 6 -2.66 13.19 1.27
CA LEU A 6 -1.44 12.79 1.97
C LEU A 6 -1.10 13.80 3.07
N ASP A 7 -0.77 13.28 4.25
CA ASP A 7 -0.03 14.05 5.25
C ASP A 7 1.41 14.30 4.75
N PRO A 8 2.11 15.33 5.26
CA PRO A 8 3.46 15.67 4.79
C PRO A 8 4.45 14.51 4.84
N ASP A 9 4.35 13.66 5.88
CA ASP A 9 5.22 12.50 6.04
C ASP A 9 4.94 11.44 4.96
N LEU A 10 3.66 11.18 4.65
CA LEU A 10 3.27 10.23 3.59
C LEU A 10 3.64 10.74 2.19
N ALA A 11 3.70 12.06 1.99
CA ALA A 11 4.20 12.63 0.75
C ALA A 11 5.70 12.40 0.58
N ILE A 12 6.48 12.44 1.67
CA ILE A 12 7.91 12.09 1.67
C ILE A 12 8.08 10.60 1.37
N ASP A 13 7.33 9.74 2.07
CA ASP A 13 7.38 8.28 1.86
C ASP A 13 7.07 7.89 0.40
N LEU A 14 6.11 8.58 -0.24
CA LEU A 14 5.81 8.39 -1.66
C LEU A 14 7.01 8.77 -2.55
N VAL A 15 7.66 9.90 -2.27
CA VAL A 15 8.83 10.34 -3.05
C VAL A 15 9.98 9.34 -2.90
N GLU A 16 10.30 8.91 -1.68
CA GLU A 16 11.34 7.90 -1.42
C GLU A 16 11.03 6.56 -2.12
N ASP A 17 9.77 6.15 -2.13
CA ASP A 17 9.33 4.96 -2.85
C ASP A 17 9.51 5.09 -4.37
N VAL A 18 9.23 6.26 -4.93
CA VAL A 18 9.44 6.56 -6.36
C VAL A 18 10.93 6.55 -6.69
N GLU A 19 11.76 7.24 -5.90
CA GLU A 19 13.22 7.25 -6.05
C GLU A 19 13.79 5.83 -6.06
N ARG A 20 13.36 5.00 -5.11
CA ARG A 20 13.81 3.62 -5.00
C ARG A 20 13.35 2.74 -6.17
N GLU A 21 12.12 2.92 -6.66
CA GLU A 21 11.59 2.08 -7.75
C GLU A 21 12.20 2.45 -9.11
N PHE A 22 12.47 3.73 -9.34
CA PHE A 22 13.01 4.25 -10.60
C PHE A 22 14.54 4.49 -10.58
N ASP A 23 15.19 4.23 -9.44
CA ASP A 23 16.65 4.31 -9.28
C ASP A 23 17.24 5.70 -9.59
N PHE A 24 16.54 6.75 -9.17
CA PHE A 24 17.00 8.15 -9.25
C PHE A 24 16.68 8.91 -7.95
N THR A 25 17.19 10.13 -7.81
CA THR A 25 16.95 10.99 -6.64
C THR A 25 16.38 12.33 -7.11
N PHE A 26 15.30 12.79 -6.48
CA PHE A 26 14.76 14.12 -6.72
C PHE A 26 15.74 15.16 -6.20
N THR A 27 15.99 16.18 -7.01
CA THR A 27 16.58 17.41 -6.49
C THR A 27 15.58 18.13 -5.59
N ARG A 28 16.09 18.97 -4.69
CA ARG A 28 15.24 19.75 -3.78
C ARG A 28 14.26 20.63 -4.56
N GLU A 29 14.73 21.24 -5.64
CA GLU A 29 13.94 22.13 -6.48
C GLU A 29 12.84 21.39 -7.25
N GLU A 30 13.10 20.16 -7.70
CA GLU A 30 12.07 19.30 -8.32
C GLU A 30 11.01 18.88 -7.30
N ALA A 31 11.43 18.45 -6.11
CA ALA A 31 10.51 18.05 -5.04
C ALA A 31 9.60 19.21 -4.59
N GLU A 32 10.15 20.42 -4.41
CA GLU A 32 9.38 21.61 -3.99
C GLU A 32 8.34 22.05 -5.04
N ARG A 33 8.55 21.71 -6.32
CA ARG A 33 7.64 22.01 -7.43
C ARG A 33 6.60 20.93 -7.69
N CYS A 34 6.73 19.76 -7.08
CA CYS A 34 5.78 18.66 -7.26
C CYS A 34 4.53 18.86 -6.40
N TRP A 35 3.43 19.31 -7.01
CA TRP A 35 2.15 19.54 -6.31
C TRP A 35 1.10 18.48 -6.66
N THR A 36 1.25 17.87 -7.83
CA THR A 36 0.36 16.87 -8.38
C THR A 36 1.11 15.60 -8.74
N VAL A 37 0.38 14.50 -8.88
CA VAL A 37 0.92 13.23 -9.41
C VAL A 37 1.45 13.43 -10.84
N GLY A 38 0.89 14.36 -11.61
CA GLY A 38 1.38 14.71 -12.94
C GLY A 38 2.77 15.35 -12.92
N ASP A 39 3.08 16.14 -11.90
CA ASP A 39 4.40 16.77 -11.75
C ASP A 39 5.46 15.71 -11.44
N ILE A 40 5.16 14.78 -10.52
CA ILE A 40 6.03 13.63 -10.23
C ILE A 40 6.26 12.82 -11.50
N TYR A 41 5.21 12.53 -12.26
CA TYR A 41 5.31 11.81 -13.53
C TYR A 41 6.24 12.53 -14.53
N ALA A 42 6.13 13.85 -14.65
CA ALA A 42 6.97 14.64 -15.54
C ALA A 42 8.45 14.58 -15.13
N VAL A 43 8.76 14.60 -13.83
CA VAL A 43 10.13 14.44 -13.33
C VAL A 43 10.66 13.04 -13.68
N ILE A 44 9.90 11.98 -13.41
CA ILE A 44 10.33 10.61 -13.73
C ILE A 44 10.66 10.46 -15.22
N VAL A 45 9.77 10.95 -16.10
CA VAL A 45 9.99 10.87 -17.56
C VAL A 45 11.21 11.66 -18.02
N ASN A 46 11.59 12.74 -17.32
CA ASN A 46 12.80 13.49 -17.65
C ASN A 46 14.09 12.76 -17.22
N HIS A 47 14.01 11.90 -16.19
CA HIS A 47 15.15 11.11 -15.70
C HIS A 47 15.26 9.75 -16.39
N GLU A 48 14.17 9.20 -16.92
CA GLU A 48 14.22 7.95 -17.68
C GLU A 48 14.72 8.14 -19.12
N PRO A 49 15.68 7.33 -19.60
CA PRO A 49 15.99 7.26 -21.02
C PRO A 49 14.77 6.76 -21.80
N ALA A 50 14.53 7.32 -22.98
CA ALA A 50 13.39 6.97 -23.84
C ALA A 50 13.20 5.44 -23.90
N GLU A 51 12.03 4.95 -23.48
CA GLU A 51 11.69 3.53 -23.36
C GLU A 51 12.21 2.73 -24.58
N GLU A 52 13.30 1.99 -24.40
CA GLU A 52 13.64 0.92 -25.33
C GLU A 52 12.50 -0.09 -25.32
N VAL A 53 12.06 -0.54 -26.49
CA VAL A 53 10.97 -1.51 -26.63
C VAL A 53 11.34 -2.76 -25.83
N GLN A 54 10.76 -2.90 -24.64
CA GLN A 54 11.11 -3.99 -23.73
C GLN A 54 10.55 -5.30 -24.26
N ILE A 55 11.45 -6.13 -24.79
CA ILE A 55 11.19 -7.50 -25.23
C ILE A 55 11.26 -8.40 -23.98
N GLY A 56 10.14 -8.97 -23.57
CA GLY A 56 10.10 -9.81 -22.37
C GLY A 56 8.74 -10.48 -22.14
N LYS A 57 8.69 -11.39 -21.16
CA LYS A 57 7.42 -12.01 -20.74
C LYS A 57 6.52 -10.96 -20.10
N CYS A 58 5.21 -11.07 -20.24
CA CYS A 58 4.31 -10.12 -19.58
C CYS A 58 4.51 -10.17 -18.05
N GLY A 59 4.90 -9.05 -17.43
CA GLY A 59 5.16 -8.98 -15.98
C GLY A 59 3.97 -9.46 -15.15
N SER A 60 2.75 -9.06 -15.53
CA SER A 60 1.53 -9.55 -14.87
C SER A 60 1.34 -11.06 -14.97
N ALA A 61 1.73 -11.71 -16.06
CA ALA A 61 1.67 -13.16 -16.18
C ALA A 61 2.70 -13.83 -15.26
N MET A 62 3.93 -13.28 -15.18
CA MET A 62 4.95 -13.77 -14.24
C MET A 62 4.48 -13.65 -12.79
N THR A 63 3.92 -12.50 -12.42
CA THR A 63 3.33 -12.28 -11.09
C THR A 63 2.19 -13.25 -10.81
N PHE A 64 1.27 -13.49 -11.77
CA PHE A 64 0.20 -14.45 -11.62
C PHE A 64 0.73 -15.86 -11.33
N TYR A 65 1.73 -16.33 -12.07
CA TYR A 65 2.29 -17.67 -11.85
C TYR A 65 3.04 -17.80 -10.54
N LYS A 66 3.76 -16.75 -10.11
CA LYS A 66 4.41 -16.73 -8.78
C LYS A 66 3.40 -16.74 -7.65
N ILE A 67 2.36 -15.90 -7.73
CA ILE A 67 1.27 -15.89 -6.74
C ILE A 67 0.55 -17.24 -6.73
N ARG A 68 0.24 -17.80 -7.91
CA ARG A 68 -0.38 -19.12 -8.01
C ARG A 68 0.50 -20.22 -7.41
N GLY A 69 1.81 -20.18 -7.65
CA GLY A 69 2.76 -21.16 -7.09
C GLY A 69 2.90 -21.08 -5.57
N ALA A 70 2.69 -19.90 -4.97
CA ALA A 70 2.71 -19.69 -3.53
C ALA A 70 1.41 -20.12 -2.82
N LEU A 71 0.36 -20.47 -3.57
CA LEU A 71 -0.90 -20.97 -2.99
C LEU A 71 -0.87 -22.50 -2.90
N ASP A 72 -1.55 -23.05 -1.89
CA ASP A 72 -1.72 -24.50 -1.77
C ASP A 72 -2.28 -25.12 -3.06
N PRO A 73 -1.83 -26.31 -3.49
CA PRO A 73 -2.29 -26.95 -4.73
C PRO A 73 -3.82 -27.03 -4.84
N ASP A 74 -4.52 -27.30 -3.73
CA ASP A 74 -5.98 -27.36 -3.70
C ASP A 74 -6.65 -25.99 -3.89
N ARG A 75 -5.99 -24.91 -3.49
CA ARG A 75 -6.45 -23.52 -3.72
C ARG A 75 -6.18 -23.03 -5.14
N THR A 76 -5.29 -23.69 -5.89
CA THR A 76 -4.94 -23.30 -7.27
C THR A 76 -5.83 -23.94 -8.34
N LYS A 77 -6.60 -24.98 -7.99
CA LYS A 77 -7.53 -25.66 -8.91
C LYS A 77 -8.61 -24.67 -9.35
N GLY A 78 -8.68 -24.41 -10.66
CA GLY A 78 -9.63 -23.45 -11.23
C GLY A 78 -9.29 -21.98 -10.97
N LEU A 79 -8.10 -21.65 -10.46
CA LEU A 79 -7.69 -20.27 -10.21
C LEU A 79 -7.56 -19.52 -11.53
N THR A 80 -8.43 -18.52 -11.71
CA THR A 80 -8.43 -17.58 -12.84
C THR A 80 -8.25 -16.14 -12.34
N PRO A 81 -7.83 -15.19 -13.18
CA PRO A 81 -7.74 -13.79 -12.80
C PRO A 81 -9.06 -13.20 -12.26
N GLY A 82 -10.22 -13.72 -12.67
CA GLY A 82 -11.52 -13.29 -12.15
C GLY A 82 -11.91 -13.88 -10.79
N THR A 83 -11.07 -14.74 -10.21
CA THR A 83 -11.38 -15.39 -8.92
C THR A 83 -11.34 -14.36 -7.80
N ALA A 84 -12.38 -14.32 -6.98
CA ALA A 84 -12.48 -13.39 -5.86
C ALA A 84 -11.49 -13.76 -4.74
N LEU A 85 -10.74 -12.80 -4.21
CA LEU A 85 -9.73 -13.07 -3.18
C LEU A 85 -10.34 -13.51 -1.84
N VAL A 86 -11.57 -13.07 -1.57
CA VAL A 86 -12.29 -13.40 -0.32
C VAL A 86 -12.53 -14.91 -0.16
N THR A 87 -12.55 -15.68 -1.24
CA THR A 87 -12.74 -17.15 -1.18
C THR A 87 -11.48 -17.88 -0.71
N HIS A 88 -10.33 -17.20 -0.65
CA HIS A 88 -9.05 -17.78 -0.24
C HIS A 88 -8.72 -17.53 1.25
N GLY A 89 -9.70 -17.10 2.05
CA GLY A 89 -9.60 -16.97 3.50
C GLY A 89 -9.32 -15.55 4.00
N LYS A 90 -8.74 -15.43 5.19
CA LYS A 90 -8.51 -14.13 5.84
C LYS A 90 -7.45 -13.32 5.07
N PRO A 91 -7.76 -12.10 4.59
CA PRO A 91 -6.82 -11.25 3.84
C PRO A 91 -5.45 -11.09 4.49
N ASN A 92 -5.39 -10.77 5.80
CA ASN A 92 -4.12 -10.58 6.51
C ASN A 92 -3.23 -11.83 6.45
N LYS A 93 -3.81 -13.03 6.61
CA LYS A 93 -3.05 -14.29 6.56
C LYS A 93 -2.59 -14.61 5.15
N LEU A 94 -3.48 -14.43 4.17
CA LEU A 94 -3.17 -14.66 2.76
C LEU A 94 -2.03 -13.76 2.29
N PHE A 95 -2.12 -12.46 2.55
CA PHE A 95 -1.10 -11.49 2.13
C PHE A 95 0.22 -11.71 2.86
N LYS A 96 0.20 -12.02 4.16
CA LYS A 96 1.42 -12.37 4.90
C LYS A 96 2.12 -13.58 4.30
N MET A 97 1.37 -14.64 4.00
CA MET A 97 1.90 -15.85 3.37
C MET A 97 2.45 -15.54 1.97
N LEU A 98 1.68 -14.84 1.11
CA LEU A 98 2.14 -14.48 -0.22
C LEU A 98 3.42 -13.63 -0.19
N LYS A 99 3.53 -12.68 0.75
CA LYS A 99 4.74 -11.87 0.94
C LYS A 99 5.94 -12.73 1.33
N GLN A 100 5.74 -13.71 2.21
CA GLN A 100 6.79 -14.63 2.66
C GLN A 100 7.26 -15.57 1.54
N GLU A 101 6.34 -16.12 0.75
CA GLU A 101 6.64 -17.11 -0.29
C GLU A 101 7.16 -16.47 -1.59
N THR A 102 6.62 -15.32 -1.99
CA THR A 102 6.98 -14.69 -3.28
C THR A 102 8.07 -13.64 -3.16
N GLY A 103 8.28 -13.08 -1.96
CA GLY A 103 9.14 -11.91 -1.75
C GLY A 103 8.60 -10.60 -2.34
N PHE A 104 7.39 -10.61 -2.92
CA PHE A 104 6.83 -9.43 -3.55
C PHE A 104 6.36 -8.38 -2.53
N ARG A 105 6.49 -7.11 -2.93
CA ARG A 105 5.74 -6.00 -2.35
C ARG A 105 4.27 -6.13 -2.75
N LEU A 106 3.43 -6.52 -1.80
CA LEU A 106 1.98 -6.61 -2.00
C LEU A 106 1.31 -5.30 -1.57
N PRO A 107 0.13 -4.98 -2.12
CA PRO A 107 -0.63 -3.81 -1.68
C PRO A 107 -1.08 -3.95 -0.23
N ASP A 108 -1.06 -2.84 0.52
CA ASP A 108 -1.25 -2.85 1.97
C ASP A 108 -2.68 -3.19 2.37
N THR A 109 -2.83 -4.23 3.19
CA THR A 109 -4.08 -4.60 3.82
C THR A 109 -4.45 -3.60 4.90
N LYS A 110 -5.70 -3.13 4.91
CA LYS A 110 -6.19 -2.21 5.95
C LYS A 110 -6.81 -3.00 7.11
N LEU A 111 -6.76 -2.44 8.31
CA LEU A 111 -7.45 -3.01 9.49
C LEU A 111 -8.96 -2.97 9.28
N THR A 112 -9.69 -3.97 9.79
CA THR A 112 -11.14 -3.85 9.88
C THR A 112 -11.55 -2.99 11.07
N SER A 113 -12.85 -2.72 11.22
CA SER A 113 -13.39 -2.04 12.41
C SER A 113 -13.03 -2.78 13.71
N LEU A 114 -12.84 -4.10 13.66
CA LEU A 114 -12.40 -4.89 14.80
C LEU A 114 -10.95 -4.56 15.19
N GLY A 115 -10.05 -4.51 14.21
CA GLY A 115 -8.66 -4.10 14.42
C GLY A 115 -8.55 -2.66 14.92
N MET A 116 -9.37 -1.74 14.39
CA MET A 116 -9.44 -0.35 14.87
C MET A 116 -9.92 -0.25 16.32
N ALA A 117 -10.98 -0.98 16.67
CA ALA A 117 -11.49 -1.03 18.04
C ALA A 117 -10.47 -1.64 19.00
N GLY A 118 -9.77 -2.71 18.60
CA GLY A 118 -8.69 -3.32 19.36
C GLY A 118 -7.53 -2.35 19.60
N GLY A 119 -7.12 -1.61 18.56
CA GLY A 119 -6.10 -0.57 18.68
C GLY A 119 -6.50 0.56 19.65
N TYR A 120 -7.75 1.02 19.57
CA TYR A 120 -8.26 2.04 20.49
C TYR A 120 -8.28 1.56 21.94
N LEU A 121 -8.78 0.34 22.20
CA LEU A 121 -8.77 -0.26 23.54
C LEU A 121 -7.36 -0.43 24.09
N LEU A 122 -6.40 -0.81 23.24
CA LEU A 122 -4.99 -0.89 23.61
C LEU A 122 -4.44 0.48 24.01
N SER A 123 -4.60 1.50 23.17
CA SER A 123 -4.06 2.84 23.44
C SER A 123 -4.68 3.45 24.69
N VAL A 124 -6.01 3.38 24.83
CA VAL A 124 -6.72 3.94 25.98
C VAL A 124 -6.41 3.16 27.26
N GLY A 125 -6.44 1.83 27.22
CA GLY A 125 -6.12 0.98 28.36
C GLY A 125 -4.68 1.20 28.85
N PHE A 126 -3.73 1.34 27.92
CA PHE A 126 -2.34 1.60 28.27
C PHE A 126 -2.13 2.99 28.88
N LEU A 127 -2.70 4.04 28.26
CA LEU A 127 -2.59 5.41 28.77
C LEU A 127 -3.24 5.56 30.15
N ILE A 128 -4.46 5.08 30.32
CA ILE A 128 -5.16 5.10 31.62
C ILE A 128 -4.39 4.25 32.63
N GLY A 129 -3.86 3.09 32.23
CA GLY A 129 -3.07 2.21 33.09
C GLY A 129 -1.85 2.89 33.67
N ILE A 130 -1.10 3.62 32.84
CA ILE A 130 0.07 4.41 33.28
C ILE A 130 -0.35 5.53 34.22
N VAL A 131 -1.36 6.33 33.84
CA VAL A 131 -1.82 7.45 34.66
C VAL A 131 -2.32 6.97 36.03
N ALA A 132 -3.10 5.90 36.07
CA ALA A 132 -3.60 5.31 37.31
C ALA A 132 -2.45 4.79 38.19
N LEU A 133 -1.45 4.14 37.59
CA LEU A 133 -0.26 3.65 38.30
C LEU A 133 0.52 4.79 38.94
N LEU A 134 0.77 5.87 38.21
CA LEU A 134 1.51 7.04 38.69
C LEU A 134 0.78 7.78 39.83
N ASN A 135 -0.54 7.69 39.88
CA ASN A 135 -1.36 8.29 40.93
C ASN A 135 -1.67 7.34 42.11
N GLY A 136 -1.08 6.13 42.12
CA GLY A 136 -1.26 5.16 43.21
C GLY A 136 -2.57 4.39 43.19
N TYR A 137 -3.37 4.49 42.13
CA TYR A 137 -4.60 3.72 41.95
C TYR A 137 -4.30 2.35 41.34
N TRP A 138 -3.75 1.45 42.16
CA TRP A 138 -3.30 0.12 41.73
C TRP A 138 -4.42 -0.76 41.14
N GLU A 139 -5.64 -0.71 41.71
CA GLU A 139 -6.80 -1.46 41.18
C GLU A 139 -7.21 -0.97 39.79
N ALA A 140 -7.35 0.34 39.62
CA ALA A 140 -7.73 0.95 38.35
C ALA A 140 -6.66 0.72 37.26
N SER A 141 -5.38 0.74 37.65
CA SER A 141 -4.28 0.43 36.73
C SER A 141 -4.35 -1.02 36.24
N GLY A 142 -4.60 -1.97 37.14
CA GLY A 142 -4.79 -3.38 36.78
C GLY A 142 -5.92 -3.59 35.78
N ILE A 143 -7.08 -2.98 36.03
CA ILE A 143 -8.24 -3.04 35.11
C ILE A 143 -7.88 -2.44 33.74
N ALA A 144 -7.23 -1.29 33.71
CA ALA A 144 -6.86 -0.62 32.46
C ALA A 144 -5.87 -1.44 31.61
N PHE A 145 -4.89 -2.11 32.25
CA PHE A 145 -4.01 -3.04 31.54
C PHE A 145 -4.74 -4.26 30.99
N VAL A 146 -5.71 -4.82 31.73
CA VAL A 146 -6.55 -5.92 31.22
C VAL A 146 -7.34 -5.49 29.99
N VAL A 147 -7.91 -4.28 29.99
CA VAL A 147 -8.56 -3.69 28.81
C VAL A 147 -7.58 -3.55 27.64
N GLY A 148 -6.34 -3.13 27.90
CA GLY A 148 -5.31 -3.06 26.89
C GLY A 148 -4.95 -4.42 26.28
N VAL A 149 -4.84 -5.46 27.10
CA VAL A 149 -4.62 -6.85 26.66
C VAL A 149 -5.79 -7.36 25.81
N LEU A 150 -7.03 -7.03 26.19
CA LEU A 150 -8.20 -7.36 25.36
C LEU A 150 -8.14 -6.64 24.00
N GLY A 151 -7.64 -5.42 23.96
CA GLY A 151 -7.35 -4.68 22.73
C GLY A 151 -6.36 -5.41 21.81
N VAL A 152 -5.25 -5.93 22.37
CA VAL A 152 -4.27 -6.77 21.63
C VAL A 152 -4.95 -8.01 21.07
N ALA A 153 -5.72 -8.73 21.89
CA ALA A 153 -6.39 -9.96 21.48
C ALA A 153 -7.37 -9.71 20.32
N LEU A 154 -8.16 -8.64 20.39
CA LEU A 154 -9.07 -8.22 19.30
C LEU A 154 -8.30 -7.92 18.02
N GLY A 155 -7.19 -7.17 18.12
CA GLY A 155 -6.30 -6.89 16.99
C GLY A 155 -5.73 -8.16 16.35
N TRP A 156 -5.37 -9.16 17.15
CA TRP A 156 -4.87 -10.45 16.63
C TRP A 156 -5.94 -11.30 15.95
N THR A 157 -7.21 -11.13 16.34
CA THR A 157 -8.33 -11.81 15.69
C THR A 157 -8.79 -11.14 14.40
N ASP A 158 -8.32 -9.91 14.13
CA ASP A 158 -8.69 -9.11 12.97
C ASP A 158 -8.38 -9.87 11.66
N PRO A 159 -9.40 -10.18 10.84
CA PRO A 159 -9.19 -10.88 9.58
C PRO A 159 -8.46 -10.01 8.54
N GLY A 160 -8.43 -8.69 8.75
CA GLY A 160 -7.97 -7.72 7.77
C GLY A 160 -9.02 -7.43 6.70
N ARG A 161 -8.84 -6.30 6.03
CA ARG A 161 -9.63 -5.89 4.87
C ARG A 161 -8.74 -5.91 3.62
N LEU A 162 -9.35 -6.32 2.51
CA LEU A 162 -8.68 -6.22 1.21
C LEU A 162 -8.32 -4.75 0.89
N PRO A 163 -7.18 -4.52 0.22
CA PRO A 163 -6.82 -3.18 -0.25
C PRO A 163 -7.89 -2.60 -1.17
N ILE A 164 -7.98 -1.27 -1.21
CA ILE A 164 -8.97 -0.56 -2.03
C ILE A 164 -8.71 -0.89 -3.50
N GLY A 165 -9.75 -1.31 -4.23
CA GLY A 165 -9.62 -1.69 -5.65
C GLY A 165 -9.03 -3.08 -5.92
N VAL A 166 -8.80 -3.88 -4.88
CA VAL A 166 -8.31 -5.26 -5.01
C VAL A 166 -9.41 -6.23 -4.56
N ALA A 167 -10.20 -6.73 -5.51
CA ALA A 167 -11.27 -7.70 -5.25
C ALA A 167 -10.94 -9.09 -5.80
N THR A 168 -10.23 -9.13 -6.93
CA THR A 168 -9.90 -10.37 -7.65
C THR A 168 -8.41 -10.65 -7.66
N VAL A 169 -8.03 -11.89 -7.97
CA VAL A 169 -6.63 -12.30 -8.19
C VAL A 169 -5.99 -11.45 -9.29
N GLY A 170 -6.74 -11.12 -10.34
CA GLY A 170 -6.29 -10.26 -11.43
C GLY A 170 -5.96 -8.84 -10.96
N ASP A 171 -6.78 -8.28 -10.07
CA ASP A 171 -6.50 -6.95 -9.48
C ASP A 171 -5.23 -6.98 -8.64
N LEU A 172 -5.09 -8.00 -7.79
CA LEU A 172 -3.89 -8.20 -6.99
C LEU A 172 -2.65 -8.34 -7.87
N VAL A 173 -2.72 -9.16 -8.92
CA VAL A 173 -1.63 -9.38 -9.86
C VAL A 173 -1.23 -8.09 -10.56
N ARG A 174 -2.19 -7.31 -11.09
CA ARG A 174 -1.88 -6.04 -11.77
C ARG A 174 -1.20 -5.06 -10.83
N ARG A 175 -1.74 -4.89 -9.63
CA ARG A 175 -1.19 -3.96 -8.63
C ARG A 175 0.19 -4.43 -8.13
N THR A 176 0.34 -5.71 -7.85
CA THR A 176 1.63 -6.30 -7.44
C THR A 176 2.67 -6.20 -8.55
N ALA A 177 2.29 -6.41 -9.82
CA ALA A 177 3.21 -6.28 -10.94
C ALA A 177 3.74 -4.84 -11.10
N ALA A 178 2.88 -3.84 -10.85
CA ALA A 178 3.29 -2.44 -10.88
C ALA A 178 4.19 -2.07 -9.69
N LEU A 179 3.92 -2.59 -8.49
CA LEU A 179 4.72 -2.34 -7.27
C LEU A 179 6.08 -3.04 -7.25
N ASN A 180 6.32 -3.96 -8.19
CA ASN A 180 7.56 -4.75 -8.28
C ASN A 180 8.11 -4.69 -9.72
N ALA A 181 7.88 -3.59 -10.43
CA ALA A 181 8.20 -3.49 -11.85
C ALA A 181 9.71 -3.67 -12.07
N ARG A 182 10.55 -3.03 -11.25
CA ARG A 182 12.02 -3.19 -11.30
C ARG A 182 12.46 -4.64 -11.08
N LEU A 183 11.90 -5.30 -10.06
CA LEU A 183 12.20 -6.71 -9.78
C LEU A 183 11.81 -7.61 -10.96
N LEU A 184 10.64 -7.39 -11.55
CA LEU A 184 10.17 -8.16 -12.71
C LEU A 184 11.02 -7.90 -13.95
N GLN A 185 11.49 -6.66 -14.16
CA GLN A 185 12.41 -6.34 -15.24
C GLN A 185 13.74 -7.11 -15.11
N ILE A 186 14.32 -7.16 -13.91
CA ILE A 186 15.54 -7.94 -13.63
C ILE A 186 15.34 -9.42 -13.94
N GLU A 187 14.13 -9.96 -13.72
CA GLU A 187 13.76 -11.34 -14.02
C GLU A 187 13.38 -11.60 -15.49
N GLY A 188 13.54 -10.61 -16.38
CA GLY A 188 13.21 -10.73 -17.82
C GLY A 188 11.73 -10.51 -18.16
N GLY A 189 10.99 -9.91 -17.24
CA GLY A 189 9.62 -9.43 -17.45
C GLY A 189 9.60 -8.07 -18.13
N ARG A 190 8.58 -7.84 -18.95
CA ARG A 190 8.26 -6.52 -19.49
C ARG A 190 7.67 -5.65 -18.37
N SER A 191 8.19 -4.44 -18.24
CA SER A 191 7.73 -3.45 -17.27
C SER A 191 6.28 -3.03 -17.51
N CYS A 192 5.63 -2.65 -16.43
CA CYS A 192 4.46 -1.79 -16.51
C CYS A 192 4.92 -0.39 -16.95
N GLY A 193 4.10 0.35 -17.69
CA GLY A 193 4.45 1.73 -18.04
C GLY A 193 4.57 2.60 -16.78
N VAL A 194 5.43 3.62 -16.83
CA VAL A 194 5.74 4.55 -15.72
C VAL A 194 4.50 5.03 -14.98
N TRP A 195 3.44 5.42 -15.71
CA TRP A 195 2.19 5.88 -15.12
C TRP A 195 1.50 4.81 -14.26
N SER A 196 1.54 3.55 -14.69
CA SER A 196 0.96 2.43 -13.93
C SER A 196 1.74 2.15 -12.65
N ILE A 197 3.06 2.31 -12.67
CA ILE A 197 3.92 2.15 -11.49
C ILE A 197 3.63 3.28 -10.51
N LEU A 198 3.67 4.53 -10.98
CA LEU A 198 3.44 5.71 -10.16
C LEU A 198 2.06 5.70 -9.50
N THR A 199 1.00 5.38 -10.25
CA THR A 199 -0.36 5.31 -9.68
C THR A 199 -0.54 4.15 -8.71
N ALA A 200 0.18 3.05 -8.88
CA ALA A 200 0.21 1.96 -7.90
C ALA A 200 0.90 2.40 -6.61
N LEU A 201 2.07 3.05 -6.68
CA LEU A 201 2.78 3.60 -5.52
C LEU A 201 1.94 4.66 -4.80
N ALA A 202 1.38 5.63 -5.53
CA ALA A 202 0.54 6.68 -4.96
C ALA A 202 -0.71 6.14 -4.27
N ALA A 203 -1.29 5.04 -4.76
CA ALA A 203 -2.45 4.40 -4.14
C ALA A 203 -2.13 3.62 -2.86
N GLU A 204 -0.86 3.34 -2.56
CA GLU A 204 -0.46 2.76 -1.26
C GLU A 204 -0.51 3.82 -0.15
N HIS A 205 -0.09 5.05 -0.48
CA HIS A 205 -0.03 6.18 0.44
C HIS A 205 -1.35 6.94 0.56
N GLY A 206 -2.14 6.96 -0.51
CA GLY A 206 -3.39 7.71 -0.60
C GLY A 206 -4.66 6.91 -0.30
N SER A 207 -5.79 7.62 -0.35
CA SER A 207 -7.13 7.04 -0.22
C SER A 207 -7.78 6.63 -1.55
N LEU A 208 -7.17 7.02 -2.68
CA LEU A 208 -7.69 6.79 -4.03
C LEU A 208 -7.20 5.48 -4.62
N GLN A 209 -8.02 4.90 -5.50
CA GLN A 209 -7.60 3.75 -6.32
C GLN A 209 -6.73 4.21 -7.50
N PRO A 210 -5.85 3.35 -8.03
CA PRO A 210 -4.99 3.69 -9.17
C PRO A 210 -5.73 4.27 -10.38
N ASP A 211 -6.93 3.78 -10.68
CA ASP A 211 -7.78 4.22 -11.80
C ASP A 211 -8.45 5.59 -11.56
N GLN A 212 -8.54 6.03 -10.31
CA GLN A 212 -9.09 7.33 -9.93
C GLN A 212 -8.02 8.43 -9.88
N ILE A 213 -6.74 8.04 -9.93
CA ILE A 213 -5.61 8.97 -9.93
C ILE A 213 -5.40 9.48 -11.35
N THR A 214 -5.45 10.81 -11.49
CA THR A 214 -5.19 11.54 -12.72
C THR A 214 -3.99 12.46 -12.56
N LYS A 215 -3.41 12.96 -13.67
CA LYS A 215 -2.29 13.92 -13.63
C LYS A 215 -2.61 15.18 -12.81
N ALA A 216 -3.88 15.60 -12.77
CA ALA A 216 -4.32 16.76 -11.99
C ALA A 216 -4.61 16.44 -10.50
N THR A 217 -4.33 15.23 -10.04
CA THR A 217 -4.58 14.82 -8.64
C THR A 217 -3.51 15.44 -7.75
N PHE A 218 -3.94 16.23 -6.77
CA PHE A 218 -3.03 16.88 -5.83
C PHE A 218 -2.52 15.91 -4.77
N LEU A 219 -1.25 16.03 -4.40
CA LEU A 219 -0.63 15.20 -3.35
C LEU A 219 -1.29 15.46 -1.98
N HIS A 220 -1.45 16.73 -1.61
CA HIS A 220 -2.05 17.13 -0.33
C HIS A 220 -2.96 18.36 -0.46
N ARG A 221 -3.91 18.53 0.48
CA ARG A 221 -4.87 19.66 0.47
C ARG A 221 -4.21 21.04 0.45
N LYS A 222 -3.04 21.18 1.08
CA LYS A 222 -2.30 22.45 1.09
C LYS A 222 -1.88 22.89 -0.33
N SER A 223 -1.47 21.97 -1.21
CA SER A 223 -1.13 22.29 -2.61
C SER A 223 -2.36 22.69 -3.40
N MET A 224 -3.50 22.01 -3.16
CA MET A 224 -4.76 22.40 -3.78
C MET A 224 -5.17 23.83 -3.38
N LYS A 225 -5.04 24.20 -2.10
CA LYS A 225 -5.35 25.55 -1.62
C LYS A 225 -4.42 26.61 -2.21
N LEU A 226 -3.12 26.33 -2.28
CA LEU A 226 -2.13 27.24 -2.89
C LEU A 226 -2.42 27.42 -4.39
N ALA A 227 -2.73 26.34 -5.11
CA ALA A 227 -3.07 26.39 -6.53
C ALA A 227 -4.40 27.12 -6.82
N SER A 228 -5.36 27.12 -5.87
CA SER A 228 -6.60 27.88 -6.01
C SER A 228 -6.49 29.37 -5.66
N ALA A 229 -5.38 29.77 -5.02
CA ALA A 229 -5.12 31.14 -4.60
C ALA A 229 -4.17 31.90 -5.56
N ALA A 230 -3.55 31.19 -6.49
CA ALA A 230 -2.73 31.72 -7.59
C ALA A 230 -3.59 31.89 -8.85
#